data_AF-A0A0E2H345-F1
#
_entry.id   AF-A0A0E2H345-F1
#
_cell.length_a   1.000
_cell.length_b   1.000
_cell.length_c   1.000
_cell.angle_alpha   90.00
_cell.angle_beta   90.00
_cell.angle_gamma   90.00
#
_symmetry.space_group_name_H-M   'P 1'
#
loop_
_entity.id
_entity.type
_entity.pdbx_description
1 polymer ?
#
loop_
_entity_poly.entity_id
_entity_poly.type
_entity_poly.pdbx_seq_one_letter_code
_entity_poly.pdbx_strand_id
1 'polypeptide(L)' 'MADVKTRELGKIVKKRLIELEMTQVQLANILGTSPQELCRMLKGKRPGYKYRKQMLKILEINENDVA' A
#
# COMPACT_ATOMS: atom_id res chain seq x y z
N MET A 1 -13.42 -4.76 11.52
CA MET A 1 -13.01 -3.39 11.88
C MET A 1 -11.77 -3.02 11.08
N ALA A 2 -11.69 -1.79 10.57
CA ALA A 2 -10.51 -1.30 9.86
C ALA A 2 -9.36 -1.15 10.86
N ASP A 3 -8.25 -1.85 10.62
CA ASP A 3 -7.06 -1.77 11.45
C ASP A 3 -6.41 -0.38 11.29
N VAL A 4 -6.24 0.34 12.41
CA VAL A 4 -5.62 1.67 12.46
C VAL A 4 -4.22 1.65 11.82
N LYS A 5 -3.46 0.56 11.98
CA LYS A 5 -2.14 0.40 11.34
C LYS A 5 -2.23 0.36 9.81
N THR A 6 -3.33 -0.16 9.27
CA THR A 6 -3.53 -0.21 7.81
C THR A 6 -3.83 1.18 7.23
N ARG A 7 -4.45 2.08 8.00
CA ARG A 7 -4.75 3.45 7.55
C ARG A 7 -3.50 4.32 7.52
N GLU A 8 -2.59 4.17 8.50
CA GLU A 8 -1.30 4.88 8.50
C GLU A 8 -0.38 4.38 7.38
N LEU A 9 -0.29 3.06 7.17
CA LEU A 9 0.38 2.48 5.99
C LEU A 9 -0.14 3.09 4.69
N GLY A 10 -1.45 3.26 4.56
CA GLY A 10 -2.06 3.87 3.39
C GLY A 10 -1.56 5.29 3.08
N LYS A 11 -1.27 6.09 4.10
CA LYS A 11 -0.70 7.44 3.93
C LYS A 11 0.77 7.37 3.50
N ILE A 12 1.56 6.53 4.16
CA ILE A 12 2.99 6.33 3.85
C ILE A 12 3.16 5.88 2.40
N VAL A 13 2.38 4.87 1.98
CA VAL A 13 2.39 4.38 0.59
C VAL A 13 2.08 5.50 -0.40
N LYS A 14 1.04 6.32 -0.15
CA LYS A 14 0.70 7.42 -1.06
C LYS A 14 1.79 8.48 -1.15
N LYS A 15 2.44 8.81 -0.03
CA LYS A 15 3.58 9.74 -0.02
C LYS A 15 4.73 9.16 -0.85
N ARG A 16 5.07 7.88 -0.63
CA ARG A 16 6.15 7.20 -1.35
C ARG A 16 5.88 7.07 -2.84
N LEU A 17 4.64 6.83 -3.23
CA LEU A 17 4.22 6.83 -4.63
C LEU A 17 4.50 8.17 -5.32
N ILE A 18 4.26 9.29 -4.63
CA ILE A 18 4.59 10.63 -5.15
C ILE A 18 6.11 10.80 -5.30
N GLU A 19 6.88 10.39 -4.29
CA GLU A 19 8.36 10.45 -4.33
C GLU A 19 8.98 9.61 -5.47
N LEU A 20 8.30 8.52 -5.86
CA LEU A 20 8.73 7.62 -6.93
C LEU A 20 8.11 7.95 -8.29
N GLU A 21 7.35 9.04 -8.41
CA GLU A 21 6.56 9.37 -9.60
C GLU A 21 5.70 8.20 -10.12
N MET A 22 5.21 7.37 -9.19
CA MET A 22 4.48 6.14 -9.47
C MET A 22 2.99 6.31 -9.11
N THR A 23 2.11 5.89 -10.01
CA THR A 23 0.66 5.91 -9.76
C THR A 23 0.20 4.68 -8.98
N GLN A 24 -0.93 4.80 -8.28
CA GLN A 24 -1.58 3.63 -7.65
C GLN A 24 -1.95 2.55 -8.67
N VAL A 25 -2.23 2.91 -9.93
CA VAL A 25 -2.54 1.96 -11.00
C VAL A 25 -1.30 1.15 -11.37
N GLN A 26 -0.14 1.79 -11.52
CA GLN A 26 1.12 1.11 -11.78
C GLN A 26 1.48 0.16 -10.63
N LEU A 27 1.36 0.60 -9.38
CA LEU A 27 1.59 -0.26 -8.23
C LEU A 27 0.63 -1.48 -8.22
N ALA A 28 -0.65 -1.27 -8.53
CA ALA A 28 -1.63 -2.35 -8.61
C ALA A 28 -1.25 -3.39 -9.69
N ASN A 29 -0.81 -2.90 -10.86
CA ASN A 29 -0.34 -3.76 -11.95
C ASN A 29 0.89 -4.59 -11.54
N ILE A 30 1.88 -3.98 -10.87
CA ILE A 30 3.08 -4.69 -10.37
C ILE A 30 2.70 -5.75 -9.33
N LEU A 31 1.72 -5.44 -8.48
CA LEU A 31 1.21 -6.36 -7.46
C LEU A 31 0.26 -7.45 -8.02
N GLY A 32 -0.12 -7.36 -9.29
CA GLY A 32 -1.09 -8.28 -9.91
C GLY A 32 -2.50 -8.16 -9.29
N THR A 33 -2.91 -6.96 -8.86
CA THR A 33 -4.24 -6.68 -8.27
C THR A 33 -4.94 -5.54 -9.00
N SER A 34 -6.22 -5.34 -8.73
CA SER A 34 -6.96 -4.20 -9.28
C SER A 34 -6.67 -2.90 -8.51
N PRO A 35 -6.68 -1.73 -9.19
CA PRO A 35 -6.56 -0.44 -8.52
C PRO A 35 -7.64 -0.21 -7.44
N GLN A 36 -8.85 -0.75 -7.63
CA GLN A 36 -9.94 -0.66 -6.68
C GLN A 36 -9.65 -1.47 -5.39
N GLU A 37 -9.08 -2.67 -5.52
CA GLU A 37 -8.66 -3.47 -4.37
C GLU A 37 -7.52 -2.81 -3.61
N LEU A 38 -6.50 -2.32 -4.32
CA LEU A 38 -5.40 -1.57 -3.71
C LEU A 38 -5.93 -0.32 -2.97
N CYS A 39 -6.85 0.44 -3.58
CA CYS A 39 -7.45 1.60 -2.94
C CYS A 39 -8.24 1.24 -1.66
N ARG A 40 -9.00 0.13 -1.67
CA ARG A 40 -9.72 -0.36 -0.48
C ARG A 40 -8.75 -0.81 0.62
N MET A 41 -7.64 -1.44 0.23
CA MET A 41 -6.58 -1.86 1.14
C MET A 41 -5.92 -0.65 1.83
N LEU A 42 -5.48 0.34 1.06
CA LEU A 42 -4.85 1.56 1.60
C LEU A 42 -5.80 2.40 2.45
N LYS A 43 -7.12 2.21 2.30
CA LYS A 43 -8.14 2.84 3.16
C LYS A 43 -8.46 2.03 4.44
N GLY A 44 -7.80 0.89 4.66
CA GLY A 44 -8.07 0.00 5.79
C GLY A 44 -9.39 -0.78 5.67
N LYS A 45 -10.07 -0.73 4.52
CA LYS A 45 -11.35 -1.42 4.30
C LYS A 45 -11.20 -2.92 4.03
N ARG A 46 -9.99 -3.37 3.68
CA ARG A 46 -9.63 -4.77 3.59
C ARG A 46 -8.25 -5.04 4.18
N PRO A 47 -8.08 -6.17 4.88
CA PRO A 47 -6.76 -6.63 5.31
C PRO A 47 -5.89 -6.95 4.08
N GLY A 48 -4.84 -6.16 3.89
CA GLY A 48 -3.91 -6.24 2.74
C GLY A 48 -2.81 -7.29 2.87
N TYR A 49 -2.94 -8.25 3.78
CA TYR A 49 -1.82 -9.09 4.24
C TYR A 49 -1.09 -9.82 3.10
N LYS A 50 -1.82 -10.24 2.06
CA LYS A 50 -1.23 -10.93 0.90
C LYS A 50 -0.22 -10.06 0.13
N TYR A 51 -0.52 -8.77 -0.05
CA TYR A 51 0.27 -7.87 -0.89
C TYR A 51 1.17 -6.93 -0.08
N ARG A 52 0.99 -6.85 1.25
CA ARG A 52 1.72 -5.92 2.12
C ARG A 52 3.23 -6.05 1.98
N LYS A 53 3.78 -7.26 2.12
CA LYS A 53 5.23 -7.50 2.05
C LYS A 53 5.80 -7.12 0.67
N GLN A 54 5.12 -7.53 -0.40
CA GLN A 54 5.54 -7.22 -1.76
C GLN A 54 5.47 -5.71 -2.05
N MET A 55 4.40 -5.04 -1.60
CA MET A 55 4.22 -3.60 -1.72
C MET A 55 5.31 -2.83 -0.98
N LEU A 56 5.62 -3.19 0.27
CA LEU A 56 6.72 -2.57 1.03
C LEU A 56 8.06 -2.72 0.30
N LYS A 57 8.32 -3.90 -0.29
CA LYS A 57 9.53 -4.15 -1.09
C LYS A 57 9.59 -3.27 -2.34
N ILE A 58 8.50 -3.17 -3.11
CA ILE A 58 8.44 -2.35 -4.34
C ILE A 58 8.65 -0.87 -4.01
N LEU A 59 8.07 -0.41 -2.90
CA LEU A 59 8.13 0.98 -2.47
C LEU A 59 9.37 1.30 -1.64
N GLU A 60 10.21 0.31 -1.35
CA GLU A 60 11.40 0.42 -0.51
C GLU A 60 11.09 1.02 0.88
N ILE A 61 9.92 0.69 1.44
CA ILE A 61 9.50 1.14 2.77
C ILE A 61 9.97 0.10 3.79
N ASN A 62 10.64 0.54 4.85
CA ASN A 62 11.03 -0.35 5.93
C ASN A 62 9.79 -0.73 6.76
N GLU A 63 9.65 -2.01 7.15
CA GLU A 63 8.51 -2.44 7.96
C GLU A 63 8.45 -1.69 9.31
N ASN A 64 9.61 -1.23 9.80
CA ASN A 64 9.74 -0.40 11.00
C ASN A 64 9.15 1.02 10.85
N ASP A 65 9.01 1.54 9.62
CA ASP A 65 8.39 2.85 9.37
C ASP A 65 6.86 2.80 9.53
N VAL A 66 6.30 1.60 9.66
CA VAL A 66 4.86 1.31 9.67
C VAL A 66 4.43 0.56 10.94
N ALA A 67 5.36 0.28 11.86
CA ALA A 67 5.15 -0.57 13.03
C ALA A 67 4.46 0.13 14.20
#